data_AF-A0A917WCW1-F1
#
_entry.id   AF-A0A917WCW1-F1
#
_cell.length_a   1.000
_cell.length_b   1.000
_cell.length_c   1.000
_cell.angle_alpha   90.00
_cell.angle_beta   90.00
_cell.angle_gamma   90.00
#
_symmetry.space_group_name_H-M   'P 1'
#
loop_
_entity.id
_entity.type
_entity.pdbx_description
1 polymer ?
#
loop_
_entity_poly.entity_id
_entity_poly.type
_entity_poly.pdbx_seq_one_letter_code
_entity_poly.pdbx_strand_id
1 'polypeptide(L)'
;MLVLVVWRLAVRVTHGAPRRNGGHPLAARAAGIGHWALYGLMLLVPFSGAAGWFLGAAAAAEAHEVLKTLLLVVILGHIGATLVHRFWLRDGVSARMLPGG
;
A
#
# COMPACT_ATOMS: atom_id res chain seq x y z
N MET A 1 -9.79 14.57 9.33
CA MET A 1 -9.29 13.42 8.54
C MET A 1 -8.48 13.84 7.31
N LEU A 2 -8.93 14.83 6.52
CA LEU A 2 -8.20 15.32 5.33
C LEU A 2 -6.83 15.95 5.62
N VAL A 3 -6.67 16.63 6.75
CA VAL A 3 -5.40 17.28 7.16
C VAL A 3 -4.26 16.26 7.32
N LEU A 4 -4.55 15.08 7.85
CA LEU A 4 -3.55 14.01 8.03
C LEU A 4 -3.09 13.43 6.69
N VAL A 5 -3.95 13.41 5.68
CA VAL A 5 -3.63 12.93 4.33
C VAL A 5 -2.68 13.90 3.62
N VAL A 6 -2.98 15.21 3.68
CA VAL A 6 -2.12 16.26 3.12
C VAL A 6 -0.75 16.28 3.80
N TRP A 7 -0.74 16.18 5.13
CA TRP A 7 0.50 16.09 5.90
C TRP A 7 1.35 14.89 5.51
N ARG A 8 0.73 13.71 5.37
CA ARG A 8 1.42 12.48 4.95
C ARG A 8 2.01 12.59 3.55
N LEU A 9 1.31 13.29 2.65
CA LEU A 9 1.77 13.53 1.29
C LEU A 9 2.97 14.50 1.27
N ALA A 10 2.91 15.57 2.06
CA ALA A 10 4.00 16.53 2.21
C ALA A 10 5.28 15.86 2.74
N VAL A 11 5.17 15.02 3.77
CA VAL A 11 6.31 14.26 4.33
C VAL A 11 6.94 13.32 3.29
N ARG A 12 6.11 12.65 2.49
CA ARG A 12 6.59 11.73 1.45
C ARG A 12 7.32 12.44 0.31
N VAL A 13 6.88 13.64 -0.05
CA VAL A 13 7.52 14.46 -1.08
C VAL A 13 8.83 15.06 -0.58
N THR A 14 8.91 15.47 0.70
CA THR A 14 10.11 16.12 1.25
C THR A 14 11.23 15.16 1.63
N HIS A 15 10.92 13.92 2.05
CA HIS A 15 11.93 13.00 2.59
C HIS A 15 12.48 11.98 1.58
N GLY A 16 11.87 11.84 0.40
CA GLY A 16 12.33 10.90 -0.64
C GLY A 16 12.26 9.42 -0.22
N ALA A 17 12.28 8.52 -1.22
CA ALA A 17 12.26 7.08 -0.97
C ALA A 17 13.68 6.56 -0.65
N PRO A 18 13.89 5.79 0.43
CA PRO A 18 15.21 5.23 0.78
C PRO A 18 15.82 4.41 -0.37
N ARG A 19 17.11 4.63 -0.64
CA ARG A 19 17.84 3.93 -1.71
C ARG A 19 17.87 2.43 -1.46
N ARG A 20 17.41 1.70 -2.48
CA ARG A 20 17.33 0.24 -2.58
C ARG A 20 18.75 -0.32 -2.78
N ASN A 21 19.27 -1.09 -1.83
CA ASN A 21 20.54 -1.82 -1.99
C ASN A 21 20.31 -3.33 -1.91
N GLY A 22 20.69 -4.05 -2.97
CA GLY A 22 21.16 -5.44 -2.88
C GLY A 22 20.17 -6.60 -2.76
N GLY A 23 18.88 -6.46 -3.10
CA GLY A 23 17.90 -7.56 -3.02
C GLY A 23 17.82 -8.43 -4.29
N HIS A 24 17.56 -9.74 -4.11
CA HIS A 24 17.33 -10.72 -5.19
C HIS A 24 16.27 -10.21 -6.20
N PRO A 25 16.52 -10.29 -7.53
CA PRO A 25 15.70 -9.60 -8.54
C PRO A 25 14.22 -10.00 -8.54
N LEU A 26 13.90 -11.23 -8.11
CA LEU A 26 12.52 -11.71 -7.97
C LEU A 26 11.77 -11.05 -6.81
N ALA A 27 12.39 -10.94 -5.64
CA ALA A 27 11.81 -10.24 -4.48
C ALA A 27 11.60 -8.75 -4.82
N ALA A 28 12.50 -8.19 -5.63
CA ALA A 28 12.38 -6.80 -6.03
C ALA A 28 11.15 -6.53 -6.92
N ARG A 29 10.87 -7.43 -7.87
CA ARG A 29 9.69 -7.38 -8.73
C ARG A 29 8.40 -7.64 -7.94
N ALA A 30 8.38 -8.64 -7.07
CA ALA A 30 7.23 -8.94 -6.21
C ALA A 30 6.84 -7.74 -5.34
N ALA A 31 7.82 -7.06 -4.74
CA ALA A 31 7.59 -5.84 -3.98
C ALA A 31 7.04 -4.69 -4.84
N GLY A 32 7.48 -4.56 -6.10
CA GLY A 32 6.95 -3.56 -7.03
C GLY A 32 5.50 -3.82 -7.42
N ILE A 33 5.17 -5.07 -7.75
CA ILE A 33 3.80 -5.48 -8.11
C ILE A 33 2.84 -5.29 -6.94
N GLY A 34 3.25 -5.71 -5.73
CA GLY A 34 2.43 -5.55 -4.53
C GLY A 34 2.12 -4.08 -4.21
N HIS A 35 3.10 -3.18 -4.36
CA HIS A 35 2.87 -1.75 -4.16
C HIS A 35 1.94 -1.15 -5.22
N TRP A 36 2.11 -1.50 -6.49
CA TRP A 36 1.20 -1.04 -7.55
C TRP A 36 -0.23 -1.53 -7.35
N ALA A 37 -0.40 -2.79 -6.95
CA ALA A 37 -1.71 -3.35 -6.59
C ALA A 37 -2.36 -2.58 -5.44
N LEU A 38 -1.59 -2.28 -4.38
CA LEU A 38 -2.07 -1.48 -3.25
C LEU A 38 -2.49 -0.08 -3.69
N TYR A 39 -1.71 0.64 -4.49
CA TYR A 39 -2.08 1.98 -4.96
C TYR A 39 -3.32 1.97 -5.84
N GLY A 40 -3.43 1.01 -6.75
CA GLY A 40 -4.62 0.84 -7.59
C GLY A 40 -5.87 0.60 -6.74
N LEU A 41 -5.80 -0.35 -5.80
CA LEU A 41 -6.93 -0.66 -4.92
C LEU A 41 -7.28 0.49 -3.97
N MET A 42 -6.29 1.22 -3.44
CA MET A 42 -6.52 2.39 -2.59
C MET A 42 -7.26 3.52 -3.31
N LEU A 43 -7.13 3.61 -4.63
CA LEU A 43 -7.84 4.59 -5.44
C LEU A 43 -9.22 4.06 -5.85
N LEU A 44 -9.29 2.81 -6.32
CA LEU A 44 -10.53 2.23 -6.86
C LEU A 44 -11.62 2.06 -5.79
N VAL A 45 -11.27 1.64 -4.57
CA VAL A 45 -12.24 1.44 -3.47
C VAL A 45 -13.02 2.72 -3.12
N PRO A 46 -12.39 3.88 -2.80
CA PRO A 46 -13.13 5.09 -2.50
C PRO A 46 -13.88 5.65 -3.71
N PHE A 47 -13.35 5.50 -4.93
CA PHE A 47 -14.04 5.93 -6.15
C PHE A 47 -15.31 5.11 -6.43
N SER A 48 -15.27 3.79 -6.25
CA SER A 48 -16.46 2.94 -6.42
C SER A 48 -17.51 3.20 -5.35
N GLY A 49 -17.09 3.43 -4.10
CA GLY A 49 -17.99 3.81 -3.01
C GLY A 49 -18.65 5.18 -3.23
N ALA A 50 -17.87 6.17 -3.69
CA ALA A 50 -18.39 7.47 -4.07
C ALA A 50 -19.39 7.36 -5.22
N ALA A 51 -19.08 6.61 -6.28
CA ALA A 51 -20.02 6.38 -7.38
C ALA A 51 -21.31 5.67 -6.92
N GLY A 52 -21.21 4.67 -6.03
CA GLY A 52 -22.37 4.00 -5.46
C GLY A 52 -23.27 4.94 -4.65
N TRP A 53 -22.66 5.82 -3.83
CA TRP A 53 -23.40 6.74 -2.96
C TRP A 53 -23.95 7.97 -3.68
N PHE A 54 -23.15 8.62 -4.53
CA PHE A 54 -23.53 9.86 -5.21
C PHE A 54 -24.33 9.64 -6.50
N LEU A 55 -24.03 8.58 -7.25
CA LEU A 55 -24.69 8.30 -8.53
C LEU A 55 -25.76 7.20 -8.42
N GLY A 56 -25.95 6.62 -7.22
CA GLY A 56 -26.89 5.51 -7.01
C GLY A 56 -26.54 4.25 -7.81
N ALA A 57 -25.28 4.13 -8.26
CA ALA A 57 -24.87 3.05 -9.13
C ALA A 57 -24.71 1.73 -8.34
N ALA A 58 -25.72 0.86 -8.40
CA ALA A 58 -25.72 -0.43 -7.72
C ALA A 58 -24.47 -1.28 -8.06
N ALA A 59 -24.06 -1.30 -9.33
CA ALA A 59 -22.85 -1.99 -9.77
C ALA A 59 -21.57 -1.45 -9.11
N ALA A 60 -21.51 -0.14 -8.80
CA ALA A 60 -20.35 0.45 -8.12
C ALA A 60 -20.34 0.11 -6.62
N ALA A 61 -21.50 -0.01 -5.99
CA ALA A 61 -21.64 -0.46 -4.61
C ALA A 61 -21.21 -1.93 -4.46
N GLU A 62 -21.63 -2.82 -5.37
CA GLU A 62 -21.15 -4.21 -5.40
C GLU A 62 -19.64 -4.29 -5.66
N ALA A 63 -19.13 -3.51 -6.62
CA ALA A 63 -17.70 -3.44 -6.87
C ALA A 63 -16.92 -2.96 -5.63
N HIS A 64 -17.47 -2.04 -4.83
CA HIS A 64 -16.85 -1.57 -3.59
C HIS A 64 -16.63 -2.70 -2.58
N GLU A 65 -17.61 -3.60 -2.39
CA GLU A 65 -17.49 -4.76 -1.50
C GLU A 65 -16.35 -5.71 -1.94
N VAL A 66 -16.31 -6.04 -3.23
CA VAL A 66 -15.28 -6.92 -3.81
C VAL A 66 -13.89 -6.28 -3.70
N LEU A 67 -13.77 -5.00 -4.11
CA LEU A 67 -12.52 -4.26 -4.07
C LEU A 67 -11.99 -4.11 -2.63
N LYS A 68 -12.87 -3.90 -1.65
CA LYS A 68 -12.49 -3.83 -0.23
C LYS A 68 -11.95 -5.17 0.28
N THR A 69 -12.57 -6.28 -0.12
CA THR A 69 -12.08 -7.62 0.23
C THR A 69 -10.72 -7.90 -0.39
N LEU A 70 -10.55 -7.58 -1.69
CA LEU A 70 -9.25 -7.69 -2.37
C LEU A 70 -8.18 -6.83 -1.70
N LEU A 71 -8.50 -5.58 -1.34
CA LEU A 71 -7.58 -4.69 -0.64
C LEU A 71 -7.12 -5.28 0.69
N LEU A 72 -8.03 -5.86 1.48
CA LEU A 72 -7.68 -6.52 2.74
C LEU A 72 -6.73 -7.70 2.53
N VAL A 73 -6.99 -8.56 1.53
CA VAL A 73 -6.12 -9.70 1.21
C VAL A 73 -4.71 -9.20 0.80
N VAL A 74 -4.63 -8.18 -0.03
CA VAL A 74 -3.34 -7.61 -0.48
C VAL A 74 -2.59 -6.95 0.69
N ILE A 75 -3.29 -6.25 1.58
CA ILE A 75 -2.69 -5.68 2.81
C ILE A 75 -2.12 -6.78 3.69
N LEU A 76 -2.86 -7.87 3.93
CA LEU A 76 -2.37 -8.99 4.73
C LEU A 76 -1.14 -9.63 4.09
N GLY A 77 -1.16 -9.84 2.77
CA GLY A 77 -0.01 -10.35 2.03
C GLY A 77 1.20 -9.41 2.10
N HIS A 78 0.98 -8.10 2.03
CA HIS A 78 2.03 -7.09 2.18
C HIS A 78 2.64 -7.10 3.57
N ILE A 79 1.81 -7.14 4.63
CA ILE A 79 2.28 -7.26 6.02
C ILE A 79 3.08 -8.56 6.18
N GLY A 80 2.55 -9.69 5.71
CA GLY A 80 3.25 -10.98 5.72
C GLY A 80 4.62 -10.92 5.04
N ALA A 81 4.70 -10.31 3.85
CA ALA A 81 5.96 -10.12 3.14
C ALA A 81 6.95 -9.27 3.95
N THR A 82 6.50 -8.19 4.60
CA THR A 82 7.38 -7.38 5.47
C THR A 82 7.85 -8.15 6.70
N LEU A 83 7.03 -9.04 7.26
CA LEU A 83 7.41 -9.91 8.38
C LEU A 83 8.42 -10.98 7.96
N VAL A 84 8.25 -11.60 6.78
CA VAL A 84 9.22 -12.57 6.22
C VAL A 84 10.57 -11.91 5.99
N HIS A 85 10.58 -10.68 5.45
CA HIS A 85 11.80 -9.89 5.36
C HIS A 85 12.41 -9.61 6.75
N ARG A 86 11.61 -9.11 7.69
CA ARG A 86 12.09 -8.73 9.02
C ARG A 86 12.63 -9.90 9.85
N PHE A 87 11.95 -11.05 9.83
CA PHE A 87 12.28 -12.19 10.69
C PHE A 87 13.21 -13.21 10.03
N TRP A 88 13.03 -13.49 8.75
CA TRP A 88 13.74 -14.59 8.07
C TRP A 88 14.93 -14.11 7.26
N LEU A 89 14.74 -13.08 6.42
CA LEU A 89 15.81 -12.57 5.58
C LEU A 89 16.73 -11.60 6.34
N ARG A 90 16.31 -11.07 7.51
CA ARG A 90 17.06 -10.12 8.36
C ARG A 90 17.71 -8.99 7.55
N ASP A 91 17.17 -8.69 6.40
CA ASP A 91 17.51 -7.56 5.58
C ASP A 91 16.95 -6.35 6.31
N GLY A 92 17.83 -5.45 6.76
CA GLY A 92 17.57 -4.29 7.61
C GLY A 92 16.63 -3.22 7.03
N VAL A 93 15.61 -3.62 6.26
CA VAL A 93 14.50 -2.82 5.75
C VAL A 93 13.72 -2.19 6.91
N SER A 94 13.54 -2.90 8.02
CA SER A 94 12.87 -2.37 9.22
C SER A 94 13.69 -1.32 9.97
N ALA A 95 15.03 -1.42 9.93
CA ALA A 95 15.91 -0.46 10.57
C ALA A 95 15.89 0.93 9.90
N ARG A 96 15.30 1.05 8.71
CA ARG A 96 15.17 2.31 7.96
C ARG A 96 13.81 3.00 8.16
N MET A 97 12.91 2.41 8.93
CA MET A 97 11.63 3.02 9.33
C MET A 97 11.73 3.72 10.70
N LEU A 98 12.87 3.60 11.39
CA LEU A 98 13.16 4.33 12.62
C LEU A 98 13.95 5.60 12.26
N PRO A 99 13.46 6.81 12.61
CA PRO A 99 14.29 7.99 12.58
C PRO A 99 15.22 7.96 13.80
N GLY A 100 16.54 7.88 13.55
CA GLY A 100 17.56 8.11 14.57
C GLY A 100 18.53 6.94 14.75
N GLY A 101 19.75 7.12 14.23
CA GLY A 101 20.93 6.99 15.08
C GLY A 101 21.15 8.32 15.79
#